data_AF-A0A968IK43-F1
#
_entry.id   AF-A0A968IK43-F1
#
_cell.length_a   1.000
_cell.length_b   1.000
_cell.length_c   1.000
_cell.angle_alpha   90.00
_cell.angle_beta   90.00
_cell.angle_gamma   90.00
#
_symmetry.space_group_name_H-M   'P 1'
#
loop_
_entity.id
_entity.type
_entity.pdbx_description
1 polymer ?
#
loop_
_entity_poly.entity_id
_entity_poly.type
_entity_poly.pdbx_seq_one_letter_code
_entity_poly.pdbx_strand_id
1 'polypeptide(L)'
;MPPSNIGSRATPNYENLAAQAVYTLKNGYRVFAGQRSEGFYVDLGGVFDVLNFRSISDTGGRNTTGKFSVNTLAIEVPIKDLTRNRRQATDSTDPNAVIGIYSTASRCATKISATGNCSKPVQVSRLGSPLVNEVVIPLGLKDKFNATDPKDDAQFARFVVDPQLPKLIQSVFGINIPPAPRNDLVAIFATGIPTNSVPGAPQFTTFLSDGKPHELLRLNTAIAPTPYGRQNRLGLLGGDLAGFPNGRRVIDDVVDIELRAVAGGTPFTPATNVAPNNTLGDGVDKPSVPFLDRFPYLGTPISGNPPPQPRT
;
A
#
# COMPACT_ATOMS: atom_id res chain seq x y z
N MET A 1 18.11 5.14 17.36
CA MET A 1 18.32 5.43 15.93
C MET A 1 19.78 5.11 15.61
N PRO A 2 20.10 4.39 14.53
CA PRO A 2 21.47 4.33 14.03
C PRO A 2 21.89 5.71 13.47
N PRO A 3 23.19 6.01 13.32
CA PRO A 3 23.63 7.20 12.57
C PRO A 3 23.16 7.14 11.11
N SER A 4 23.15 8.26 10.39
CA SER A 4 22.81 8.29 8.96
C SER A 4 23.87 7.59 8.11
N ASN A 5 23.47 6.90 7.03
CA ASN A 5 24.38 6.25 6.09
C ASN A 5 25.08 7.27 5.18
N ILE A 6 26.18 7.86 5.66
CA ILE A 6 26.90 8.92 4.94
C ILE A 6 28.13 8.42 4.16
N GLY A 7 28.36 7.10 4.10
CA GLY A 7 29.51 6.53 3.38
C GLY A 7 30.22 5.42 4.15
N SER A 8 30.86 4.50 3.43
CA SER A 8 31.58 3.36 4.03
C SER A 8 32.72 3.77 4.97
N ARG A 9 33.27 4.98 4.84
CA ARG A 9 34.31 5.49 5.76
C ARG A 9 33.77 5.88 7.14
N ALA A 10 32.54 6.39 7.19
CA ALA A 10 31.94 6.90 8.43
C ALA A 10 30.92 5.91 9.03
N THR A 11 30.18 5.21 8.19
CA THR A 11 29.22 4.18 8.57
C THR A 11 29.45 2.89 7.77
N PRO A 12 30.61 2.22 7.93
CA PRO A 12 30.86 0.92 7.32
C PRO A 12 29.81 -0.08 7.78
N ASN A 13 29.43 -1.01 6.90
CA ASN A 13 28.48 -2.08 7.22
C ASN A 13 27.21 -1.55 7.92
N TYR A 14 26.58 -0.53 7.34
CA TYR A 14 25.43 0.16 7.93
C TYR A 14 24.38 -0.78 8.54
N GLU A 15 24.14 -1.92 7.90
CA GLU A 15 23.16 -2.89 8.39
C GLU A 15 23.46 -3.42 9.79
N ASN A 16 24.74 -3.53 10.19
CA ASN A 16 25.11 -3.91 11.57
C ASN A 16 24.69 -2.82 12.57
N LEU A 17 24.85 -1.54 12.22
CA LEU A 17 24.40 -0.41 13.04
C LEU A 17 22.87 -0.37 13.12
N ALA A 18 22.20 -0.62 11.99
CA ALA A 18 20.74 -0.63 11.91
C ALA A 18 20.14 -1.79 12.72
N ALA A 19 20.77 -2.97 12.71
CA ALA A 19 20.35 -4.13 13.50
C ALA A 19 20.43 -3.86 15.01
N GLN A 20 21.48 -3.16 15.48
CA GLN A 20 21.60 -2.74 16.88
C GLN A 20 20.54 -1.71 17.30
N ALA A 21 19.89 -1.05 16.34
CA ALA A 21 18.80 -0.10 16.59
C ALA A 21 17.41 -0.74 16.55
N VAL A 22 17.32 -2.07 16.44
CA VAL A 22 16.08 -2.82 16.65
C VAL A 22 15.94 -3.15 18.13
N TYR A 23 14.86 -2.70 18.75
CA TYR A 23 14.59 -2.95 20.17
C TYR A 23 13.42 -3.93 20.31
N THR A 24 13.60 -4.94 21.15
CA THR A 24 12.50 -5.80 21.61
C THR A 24 12.03 -5.30 22.97
N LEU A 25 10.75 -4.99 23.08
CA LEU A 25 10.12 -4.49 24.30
C LEU A 25 9.61 -5.66 25.16
N LYS A 26 9.40 -5.42 26.47
CA LYS A 26 8.98 -6.44 27.44
C LYS A 26 7.69 -7.18 27.07
N ASN A 27 6.82 -6.53 26.29
CA ASN A 27 5.53 -7.05 25.84
C ASN A 27 5.61 -7.81 24.50
N GLY A 28 6.82 -8.05 23.97
CA GLY A 28 7.03 -8.79 22.71
C GLY A 28 6.91 -7.94 21.45
N TYR A 29 6.77 -6.62 21.58
CA TYR A 29 6.82 -5.71 20.45
C TYR A 29 8.26 -5.56 19.96
N ARG A 30 8.45 -5.37 18.66
CA ARG A 30 9.74 -4.90 18.12
C ARG A 30 9.56 -3.52 17.52
N VAL A 31 10.52 -2.63 17.78
CA VAL A 31 10.51 -1.27 17.23
C VAL A 31 11.83 -0.97 16.55
N PHE A 32 11.76 -0.24 15.45
CA PHE A 32 12.92 0.28 14.74
C PHE A 32 12.66 1.72 14.36
N ALA A 33 13.71 2.51 14.44
CA ALA A 33 13.71 3.87 13.97
C ALA A 33 15.07 4.14 13.33
N GLY A 34 15.10 4.57 12.07
CA GLY A 34 16.33 4.86 11.33
C GLY A 34 16.13 4.98 9.81
N GLN A 35 17.22 5.19 9.07
CA GLN A 35 17.15 5.27 7.61
C GLN A 35 16.96 3.88 6.98
N ARG A 36 16.14 3.82 5.94
CA ARG A 36 15.97 2.65 5.06
C ARG A 36 15.88 3.10 3.61
N SER A 37 16.11 2.19 2.67
CA SER A 37 15.83 2.47 1.26
C SER A 37 14.33 2.71 1.09
N GLU A 38 13.96 3.63 0.19
CA GLU A 38 12.58 3.73 -0.26
C GLU A 38 12.13 2.37 -0.82
N GLY A 39 11.00 1.89 -0.31
CA GLY A 39 10.42 0.59 -0.63
C GLY A 39 9.24 0.69 -1.58
N PHE A 40 8.65 1.87 -1.75
CA PHE A 40 7.62 2.10 -2.75
C PHE A 40 8.25 2.35 -4.10
N TYR A 41 8.17 1.37 -4.99
CA TYR A 41 8.73 1.42 -6.34
C TYR A 41 7.62 1.75 -7.34
N VAL A 42 7.85 2.77 -8.16
CA VAL A 42 6.82 3.33 -9.05
C VAL A 42 7.43 4.23 -10.13
N ASP A 43 6.84 4.23 -11.33
CA ASP A 43 7.03 5.28 -12.34
C ASP A 43 6.05 6.44 -12.10
N LEU A 44 6.39 7.33 -11.14
CA LEU A 44 5.54 8.48 -10.78
C LEU A 44 5.26 9.38 -11.99
N GLY A 45 6.22 9.49 -12.92
CA GLY A 45 6.05 10.24 -14.15
C GLY A 45 4.91 9.64 -14.98
N GLY A 46 4.93 8.33 -15.19
CA GLY A 46 3.85 7.65 -15.91
C GLY A 46 2.50 7.74 -15.19
N VAL A 47 2.45 7.43 -13.88
CA VAL A 47 1.20 7.42 -13.11
C VAL A 47 0.53 8.80 -13.05
N PHE A 48 1.30 9.86 -12.74
CA PHE A 48 0.75 11.18 -12.44
C PHE A 48 0.76 12.17 -13.61
N ASP A 49 1.43 11.85 -14.73
CA ASP A 49 1.36 12.60 -16.00
C ASP A 49 0.30 11.98 -16.92
N VAL A 50 -0.93 11.81 -16.42
CA VAL A 50 -2.10 11.33 -17.21
C VAL A 50 -1.84 9.99 -17.91
N LEU A 51 -1.24 9.02 -17.19
CA LEU A 51 -0.91 7.69 -17.71
C LEU A 51 0.12 7.70 -18.86
N ASN A 52 1.04 8.67 -18.87
CA ASN A 52 2.14 8.75 -19.84
C ASN A 52 3.26 7.72 -19.53
N PHE A 53 2.87 6.45 -19.45
CA PHE A 53 3.78 5.34 -19.13
C PHE A 53 4.74 5.06 -20.30
N ARG A 54 6.00 4.78 -19.95
CA ARG A 54 7.00 4.26 -20.90
C ARG A 54 6.69 2.83 -21.33
N SER A 55 5.99 2.11 -20.47
CA SER A 55 5.53 0.74 -20.66
C SER A 55 4.30 0.53 -19.78
N ILE A 56 3.27 -0.12 -20.31
CA ILE A 56 2.07 -0.53 -19.56
C ILE A 56 2.14 -2.02 -19.16
N SER A 57 3.34 -2.58 -19.10
CA SER A 57 3.61 -3.96 -18.68
C SER A 57 4.44 -3.97 -17.40
N ASP A 58 4.79 -5.15 -16.89
CA ASP A 58 5.60 -5.31 -15.67
C ASP A 58 6.97 -4.58 -15.72
N THR A 59 7.57 -4.37 -16.89
CA THR A 59 8.93 -3.81 -17.01
C THR A 59 9.01 -2.73 -18.11
N GLY A 60 10.10 -1.95 -18.11
CA GLY A 60 10.35 -0.90 -19.11
C GLY A 60 9.97 0.52 -18.65
N GLY A 61 9.47 0.64 -17.42
CA GLY A 61 9.25 1.90 -16.72
C GLY A 61 10.53 2.40 -16.04
N ARG A 62 10.42 3.54 -15.37
CA ARG A 62 11.52 4.11 -14.57
C ARG A 62 11.11 4.19 -13.12
N ASN A 63 11.80 3.44 -12.25
CA ASN A 63 11.65 3.62 -10.81
C ASN A 63 12.16 5.01 -10.39
N THR A 64 11.23 5.95 -10.23
CA THR A 64 11.51 7.35 -9.92
C THR A 64 11.90 7.58 -8.47
N THR A 65 11.51 6.67 -7.58
CA THR A 65 11.76 6.71 -6.14
C THR A 65 12.99 5.92 -5.71
N GLY A 66 13.50 5.06 -6.59
CA GLY A 66 14.57 4.09 -6.32
C GLY A 66 15.94 4.66 -5.92
N LYS A 67 16.12 5.99 -5.96
CA LYS A 67 17.35 6.67 -5.54
C LYS A 67 17.26 7.33 -4.16
N PHE A 68 16.13 7.17 -3.46
CA PHE A 68 15.92 7.81 -2.17
C PHE A 68 16.07 6.85 -1.00
N SER A 69 16.55 7.40 0.11
CA SER A 69 16.44 6.80 1.43
C SER A 69 15.40 7.57 2.22
N VAL A 70 14.60 6.86 3.02
CA VAL A 70 13.57 7.44 3.88
C VAL A 70 13.91 7.22 5.35
N ASN A 71 13.38 8.08 6.22
CA ASN A 71 13.38 7.81 7.66
C ASN A 71 12.17 6.94 8.00
N THR A 72 12.42 5.78 8.57
CA THR A 72 11.40 4.79 8.90
C THR A 72 11.18 4.74 10.40
N LEU A 73 9.92 4.76 10.80
CA LEU A 73 9.46 4.22 12.07
C LEU A 73 8.72 2.91 11.76
N ALA A 74 9.22 1.80 12.30
CA ALA A 74 8.60 0.49 12.14
C ALA A 74 8.25 -0.09 13.51
N ILE A 75 7.08 -0.73 13.58
CA ILE A 75 6.57 -1.35 14.79
C ILE A 75 6.02 -2.72 14.40
N GLU A 76 6.50 -3.77 15.06
CA GLU A 76 5.91 -5.10 15.00
C GLU A 76 5.12 -5.34 16.29
N VAL A 77 3.85 -5.70 16.12
CA VAL A 77 2.86 -5.80 17.20
C VAL A 77 2.36 -7.25 17.27
N PRO A 78 2.31 -7.88 18.45
CA PRO A 78 1.63 -9.16 18.62
C PRO A 78 0.16 -9.09 18.19
N ILE A 79 -0.32 -10.07 17.39
CA ILE A 79 -1.71 -10.09 16.87
C ILE A 79 -2.76 -9.95 17.98
N LYS A 80 -2.51 -10.57 19.15
CA LYS A 80 -3.39 -10.46 20.32
C LYS A 80 -3.58 -9.03 20.81
N ASP A 81 -2.69 -8.10 20.50
CA ASP A 81 -2.83 -6.69 20.91
C ASP A 81 -3.53 -5.84 19.86
N LEU A 82 -3.79 -6.39 18.67
CA LEU A 82 -4.58 -5.78 17.59
C LEU A 82 -6.03 -6.26 17.56
N THR A 83 -6.29 -7.47 18.06
CA THR A 83 -7.62 -8.09 18.04
C THR A 83 -8.44 -7.70 19.26
N ARG A 84 -9.74 -7.45 19.06
CA ARG A 84 -10.66 -6.99 20.11
C ARG A 84 -10.75 -7.95 21.30
N ASN A 85 -10.74 -9.25 21.03
CA ASN A 85 -10.86 -10.31 22.03
C ASN A 85 -9.50 -10.77 22.61
N ARG A 86 -8.40 -10.11 22.23
CA ARG A 86 -7.03 -10.45 22.61
C ARG A 86 -6.58 -11.87 22.24
N ARG A 87 -7.08 -12.40 21.12
CA ARG A 87 -6.77 -13.75 20.64
C ARG A 87 -6.42 -13.72 19.17
N GLN A 88 -5.52 -14.61 18.75
CA GLN A 88 -5.29 -14.83 17.34
C GLN A 88 -6.52 -15.49 16.72
N ALA A 89 -7.04 -14.90 15.64
CA ALA A 89 -8.12 -15.50 14.89
C ALA A 89 -7.61 -16.76 14.17
N THR A 90 -8.48 -17.77 14.05
CA THR A 90 -8.13 -19.07 13.43
C THR A 90 -9.00 -19.41 12.23
N ASP A 91 -10.10 -18.69 12.04
CA ASP A 91 -11.01 -18.83 10.91
C ASP A 91 -10.86 -17.63 9.98
N SER A 92 -10.36 -17.84 8.76
CA SER A 92 -10.19 -16.81 7.75
C SER A 92 -11.52 -16.33 7.16
N THR A 93 -12.64 -16.98 7.47
CA THR A 93 -13.98 -16.59 7.02
C THR A 93 -14.75 -15.77 8.06
N ASP A 94 -14.26 -15.67 9.31
CA ASP A 94 -14.85 -14.85 10.36
C ASP A 94 -14.53 -13.36 10.12
N PRO A 95 -15.51 -12.48 9.92
CA PRO A 95 -15.27 -11.04 9.80
C PRO A 95 -14.59 -10.42 11.03
N ASN A 96 -14.67 -11.05 12.22
CA ASN A 96 -13.96 -10.60 13.42
C ASN A 96 -12.44 -10.89 13.37
N ALA A 97 -11.98 -11.70 12.39
CA ALA A 97 -10.56 -11.90 12.12
C ALA A 97 -9.94 -10.68 11.41
N VAL A 98 -10.76 -9.79 10.86
CA VAL A 98 -10.32 -8.66 10.05
C VAL A 98 -10.19 -7.39 10.89
N ILE A 99 -9.05 -6.74 10.76
CA ILE A 99 -8.83 -5.39 11.28
C ILE A 99 -8.73 -4.39 10.13
N GLY A 100 -9.24 -3.18 10.37
CA GLY A 100 -9.09 -2.04 9.47
C GLY A 100 -8.00 -1.10 9.95
N ILE A 101 -7.14 -0.64 9.04
CA ILE A 101 -6.03 0.26 9.33
C ILE A 101 -6.08 1.45 8.36
N TYR A 102 -5.90 2.64 8.90
CA TYR A 102 -5.58 3.85 8.14
C TYR A 102 -4.60 4.70 8.93
N SER A 103 -3.92 5.58 8.21
CA SER A 103 -3.01 6.57 8.78
C SER A 103 -3.60 7.96 8.60
N THR A 104 -3.23 8.88 9.49
CA THR A 104 -3.60 10.29 9.41
C THR A 104 -2.37 11.15 9.63
N ALA A 105 -2.24 12.25 8.89
CA ALA A 105 -1.30 13.31 9.21
C ALA A 105 -2.06 14.51 9.76
N SER A 106 -1.58 15.06 10.88
CA SER A 106 -2.19 16.23 11.52
C SER A 106 -1.19 17.37 11.60
N ARG A 107 -1.68 18.60 11.39
CA ARG A 107 -0.90 19.83 11.55
C ARG A 107 -1.61 20.76 12.52
N CYS A 108 -0.83 21.52 13.28
CA CYS A 108 -1.38 22.55 14.14
C CYS A 108 -2.08 23.62 13.29
N ALA A 109 -3.31 23.98 13.66
CA ALA A 109 -3.97 25.13 13.06
C ALA A 109 -3.18 26.40 13.43
N THR A 110 -2.45 26.96 12.48
CA THR A 110 -1.77 28.24 12.69
C THR A 110 -2.75 29.37 12.40
N LYS A 111 -3.07 30.18 13.40
CA LYS A 111 -3.61 31.52 13.13
C LYS A 111 -2.44 32.41 12.72
N ILE A 112 -2.62 33.31 11.76
CA ILE A 112 -1.62 34.34 11.45
C ILE A 112 -1.58 35.29 12.66
N SER A 113 -0.81 34.93 13.67
CA SER A 113 -0.53 35.68 14.88
C SER A 113 0.84 35.23 15.37
N ALA A 114 1.71 36.19 15.69
CA ALA A 114 3.16 36.05 15.79
C ALA A 114 3.68 35.10 16.90
N THR A 115 2.82 34.40 17.62
CA THR A 115 3.18 33.61 18.82
C THR A 115 3.04 32.10 18.67
N GLY A 116 2.82 31.56 17.46
CA GLY A 116 3.14 30.17 17.10
C GLY A 116 2.57 29.03 17.96
N ASN A 117 1.56 29.29 18.80
CA ASN A 117 1.06 28.28 19.73
C ASN A 117 0.09 27.30 19.05
N CYS A 118 0.42 26.00 19.10
CA CYS A 118 -0.44 24.92 18.66
C CYS A 118 -1.56 24.68 19.68
N SER A 119 -2.76 25.20 19.41
CA SER A 119 -3.92 24.97 20.30
C SER A 119 -4.66 23.67 19.99
N LYS A 120 -4.67 23.22 18.73
CA LYS A 120 -5.33 21.99 18.30
C LYS A 120 -4.71 21.44 16.99
N PRO A 121 -4.23 20.18 16.96
CA PRO A 121 -3.92 19.48 15.72
C PRO A 121 -5.19 19.25 14.90
N VAL A 122 -5.09 19.47 13.59
CA VAL A 122 -6.15 19.23 12.60
C VAL A 122 -5.64 18.21 11.60
N GLN A 123 -6.44 17.19 11.30
CA GLN A 123 -6.14 16.21 10.25
C GLN A 123 -6.10 16.92 8.89
N VAL A 124 -4.99 16.79 8.18
CA VAL A 124 -4.77 17.38 6.85
C VAL A 124 -4.57 16.33 5.77
N SER A 125 -4.44 15.06 6.17
CA SER A 125 -4.32 13.93 5.25
C SER A 125 -4.72 12.65 5.97
N ARG A 126 -5.23 11.69 5.21
CA ARG A 126 -5.36 10.30 5.61
C ARG A 126 -5.08 9.38 4.43
N LEU A 127 -4.77 8.13 4.74
CA LEU A 127 -4.59 7.07 3.75
C LEU A 127 -4.85 5.70 4.37
N GLY A 128 -5.73 4.92 3.77
CA GLY A 128 -5.89 3.47 3.97
C GLY A 128 -5.25 2.69 2.83
N SER A 129 -6.09 2.13 1.96
CA SER A 129 -5.76 1.58 0.65
C SER A 129 -4.94 2.57 -0.19
N PRO A 130 -3.83 2.13 -0.79
CA PRO A 130 -3.04 2.94 -1.70
C PRO A 130 -3.86 3.49 -2.86
N LEU A 131 -3.39 4.61 -3.41
CA LEU A 131 -3.89 5.31 -4.58
C LEU A 131 -5.36 5.79 -4.55
N VAL A 132 -6.19 5.42 -3.57
CA VAL A 132 -7.58 5.90 -3.50
C VAL A 132 -7.63 7.43 -3.38
N ASN A 133 -6.86 7.99 -2.45
CA ASN A 133 -6.77 9.45 -2.28
C ASN A 133 -6.06 10.13 -3.48
N GLU A 134 -5.15 9.42 -4.13
CA GLU A 134 -4.28 9.94 -5.17
C GLU A 134 -4.97 10.00 -6.53
N VAL A 135 -5.68 8.94 -6.95
CA VAL A 135 -6.20 8.77 -8.31
C VAL A 135 -7.71 8.49 -8.38
N VAL A 136 -8.35 8.01 -7.31
CA VAL A 136 -9.80 7.73 -7.31
C VAL A 136 -10.59 8.95 -6.88
N ILE A 137 -10.16 9.63 -5.81
CA ILE A 137 -10.82 10.83 -5.31
C ILE A 137 -10.45 12.04 -6.19
N PRO A 138 -11.44 12.77 -6.75
CA PRO A 138 -11.17 13.95 -7.57
C PRO A 138 -10.41 15.03 -6.80
N LEU A 139 -9.54 15.75 -7.52
CA LEU A 139 -8.70 16.81 -6.94
C LEU A 139 -9.48 17.82 -6.10
N GLY A 140 -10.63 18.30 -6.59
CA GLY A 140 -11.46 19.28 -5.88
C GLY A 140 -12.14 18.77 -4.60
N LEU A 141 -12.04 17.48 -4.30
CA LEU A 141 -12.58 16.86 -3.08
C LEU A 141 -11.48 16.30 -2.17
N LYS A 142 -10.21 16.36 -2.57
CA LYS A 142 -9.11 15.78 -1.79
C LYS A 142 -9.01 16.40 -0.40
N ASP A 143 -9.15 17.71 -0.26
CA ASP A 143 -9.13 18.35 1.08
C ASP A 143 -10.26 17.84 1.98
N LYS A 144 -11.46 17.68 1.43
CA LYS A 144 -12.61 17.14 2.17
C LYS A 144 -12.40 15.67 2.54
N PHE A 145 -11.92 14.85 1.61
CA PHE A 145 -11.58 13.45 1.87
C PHE A 145 -10.51 13.35 2.96
N ASN A 146 -9.42 14.10 2.82
CA ASN A 146 -8.31 14.17 3.78
C ASN A 146 -8.74 14.63 5.18
N ALA A 147 -9.75 15.50 5.29
CA ALA A 147 -10.25 16.03 6.57
C ALA A 147 -11.36 15.19 7.22
N THR A 148 -11.88 14.16 6.55
CA THR A 148 -12.97 13.30 7.05
C THR A 148 -12.46 11.98 7.61
N ASP A 149 -13.26 11.36 8.46
CA ASP A 149 -12.99 10.03 9.02
C ASP A 149 -13.51 8.94 8.08
N PRO A 150 -12.82 7.79 7.92
CA PRO A 150 -13.29 6.71 7.05
C PRO A 150 -14.72 6.22 7.32
N LYS A 151 -15.25 6.40 8.54
CA LYS A 151 -16.65 6.10 8.84
C LYS A 151 -17.67 6.87 8.00
N ASP A 152 -17.26 8.01 7.45
CA ASP A 152 -18.08 8.92 6.66
C ASP A 152 -17.85 8.73 5.13
N ASP A 153 -17.14 7.69 4.70
CA ASP A 153 -16.70 7.50 3.30
C ASP A 153 -17.81 7.19 2.30
N ALA A 154 -19.00 6.82 2.78
CA ALA A 154 -20.16 6.64 1.91
C ALA A 154 -20.44 7.87 1.02
N GLN A 155 -20.08 9.07 1.48
CA GLN A 155 -20.20 10.32 0.70
C GLN A 155 -19.31 10.37 -0.56
N PHE A 156 -18.27 9.53 -0.63
CA PHE A 156 -17.33 9.44 -1.75
C PHE A 156 -17.56 8.19 -2.62
N ALA A 157 -18.50 7.30 -2.25
CA ALA A 157 -18.69 5.99 -2.88
C ALA A 157 -18.86 6.04 -4.40
N ARG A 158 -19.50 7.09 -4.94
CA ARG A 158 -19.68 7.27 -6.39
C ARG A 158 -18.36 7.26 -7.18
N PHE A 159 -17.26 7.69 -6.58
CA PHE A 159 -15.95 7.72 -7.25
C PHE A 159 -15.29 6.34 -7.31
N VAL A 160 -15.71 5.41 -6.45
CA VAL A 160 -15.29 4.01 -6.48
C VAL A 160 -16.23 3.17 -7.37
N VAL A 161 -17.53 3.48 -7.35
CA VAL A 161 -18.56 2.79 -8.13
C VAL A 161 -18.48 3.11 -9.63
N ASP A 162 -18.19 4.36 -9.98
CA ASP A 162 -18.01 4.81 -11.37
C ASP A 162 -16.74 5.69 -11.50
N PRO A 163 -15.55 5.07 -11.38
CA PRO A 163 -14.28 5.79 -11.39
C PRO A 163 -13.94 6.35 -12.77
N GLN A 164 -13.25 7.50 -12.79
CA GLN A 164 -12.78 8.13 -14.03
C GLN A 164 -11.54 7.43 -14.59
N LEU A 165 -10.68 6.88 -13.74
CA LEU A 165 -9.40 6.29 -14.17
C LEU A 165 -9.57 5.13 -15.18
N PRO A 166 -10.47 4.13 -14.99
CA PRO A 166 -10.71 3.11 -16.01
C PRO A 166 -11.15 3.68 -17.35
N LYS A 167 -12.00 4.72 -17.35
CA LYS A 167 -12.46 5.36 -18.58
C LYS A 167 -11.30 6.04 -19.31
N LEU A 168 -10.37 6.64 -18.56
CA LEU A 168 -9.15 7.21 -19.13
C LEU A 168 -8.24 6.11 -19.70
N ILE A 169 -8.03 5.00 -18.99
CA ILE A 169 -7.28 3.83 -19.48
C ILE A 169 -7.88 3.32 -20.80
N GLN A 170 -9.21 3.18 -20.87
CA GLN A 170 -9.91 2.80 -22.09
C GLN A 170 -9.65 3.80 -23.23
N SER A 171 -9.74 5.11 -22.96
CA SER A 171 -9.54 6.14 -23.99
C SER A 171 -8.10 6.26 -24.49
N VAL A 172 -7.11 6.09 -23.61
CA VAL A 172 -5.68 6.28 -23.94
C VAL A 172 -5.10 5.03 -24.57
N PHE A 173 -5.46 3.84 -24.07
CA PHE A 173 -4.85 2.57 -24.48
C PHE A 173 -5.77 1.66 -25.29
N GLY A 174 -7.04 2.01 -25.48
CA GLY A 174 -8.01 1.18 -26.20
C GLY A 174 -8.36 -0.13 -25.47
N ILE A 175 -8.17 -0.17 -24.15
CA ILE A 175 -8.39 -1.37 -23.33
C ILE A 175 -9.86 -1.47 -22.95
N ASN A 176 -10.46 -2.65 -23.16
CA ASN A 176 -11.82 -2.92 -22.71
C ASN A 176 -11.88 -3.00 -21.18
N ILE A 177 -12.78 -2.25 -20.56
CA ILE A 177 -12.97 -2.23 -19.11
C ILE A 177 -14.35 -2.77 -18.72
N PRO A 178 -14.53 -3.31 -17.50
CA PRO A 178 -15.85 -3.60 -16.97
C PRO A 178 -16.71 -2.32 -16.90
N PRO A 179 -18.00 -2.37 -17.25
CA PRO A 179 -18.90 -1.24 -17.10
C PRO A 179 -19.17 -0.94 -15.62
N ALA A 180 -19.56 0.30 -15.33
CA ALA A 180 -20.15 0.63 -14.03
C ALA A 180 -21.53 -0.04 -13.88
N PRO A 181 -21.98 -0.37 -12.65
CA PRO A 181 -21.31 -0.14 -11.38
C PRO A 181 -20.16 -1.12 -11.09
N ARG A 182 -19.00 -0.60 -10.66
CA ARG A 182 -17.79 -1.35 -10.32
C ARG A 182 -17.82 -1.90 -8.89
N ASN A 183 -18.71 -2.85 -8.65
CA ASN A 183 -18.86 -3.51 -7.33
C ASN A 183 -17.59 -4.27 -6.90
N ASP A 184 -16.79 -4.73 -7.86
CA ASP A 184 -15.47 -5.32 -7.61
C ASP A 184 -14.51 -4.31 -6.94
N LEU A 185 -14.48 -3.06 -7.43
CA LEU A 185 -13.68 -2.00 -6.82
C LEU A 185 -14.24 -1.56 -5.46
N VAL A 186 -15.56 -1.59 -5.29
CA VAL A 186 -16.19 -1.36 -3.97
C VAL A 186 -15.77 -2.45 -2.97
N ALA A 187 -15.67 -3.70 -3.39
CA ALA A 187 -15.14 -4.77 -2.55
C ALA A 187 -13.66 -4.56 -2.22
N ILE A 188 -12.83 -4.23 -3.21
CA ILE A 188 -11.38 -4.07 -3.02
C ILE A 188 -11.05 -2.86 -2.13
N PHE A 189 -11.62 -1.68 -2.42
CA PHE A 189 -11.21 -0.41 -1.79
C PHE A 189 -12.08 0.03 -0.61
N ALA A 190 -13.36 -0.40 -0.56
CA ALA A 190 -14.32 0.21 0.35
C ALA A 190 -14.94 -0.76 1.36
N THR A 191 -15.30 -1.99 1.00
CA THR A 191 -16.06 -2.87 1.91
C THR A 191 -15.25 -4.08 2.40
N GLY A 192 -14.32 -4.56 1.58
CA GLY A 192 -13.60 -5.80 1.76
C GLY A 192 -14.17 -6.91 0.87
N ILE A 193 -13.37 -7.95 0.65
CA ILE A 193 -13.72 -9.09 -0.19
C ILE A 193 -14.61 -10.04 0.63
N PRO A 194 -15.83 -10.35 0.17
CA PRO A 194 -16.70 -11.33 0.83
C PRO A 194 -16.17 -12.76 0.68
N THR A 195 -16.55 -13.64 1.61
CA THR A 195 -16.28 -15.08 1.49
C THR A 195 -16.78 -15.63 0.15
N ASN A 196 -16.02 -16.56 -0.45
CA ASN A 196 -16.32 -17.21 -1.73
C ASN A 196 -16.25 -16.31 -2.98
N SER A 197 -15.67 -15.13 -2.89
CA SER A 197 -15.63 -14.19 -4.03
C SER A 197 -14.46 -14.39 -5.00
N VAL A 198 -13.48 -15.24 -4.66
CA VAL A 198 -12.30 -15.52 -5.50
C VAL A 198 -12.35 -16.98 -5.95
N PRO A 199 -12.71 -17.27 -7.20
CA PRO A 199 -12.73 -18.63 -7.73
C PRO A 199 -11.37 -19.32 -7.60
N GLY A 200 -11.35 -20.56 -7.10
CA GLY A 200 -10.13 -21.38 -6.99
C GLY A 200 -9.20 -21.02 -5.83
N ALA A 201 -9.49 -19.97 -5.05
CA ALA A 201 -8.75 -19.64 -3.84
C ALA A 201 -9.37 -20.33 -2.59
N PRO A 202 -8.57 -20.58 -1.54
CA PRO A 202 -9.11 -20.89 -0.22
C PRO A 202 -10.14 -19.86 0.24
N GLN A 203 -11.11 -20.26 1.07
CA GLN A 203 -12.13 -19.35 1.57
C GLN A 203 -11.52 -18.34 2.56
N PHE A 204 -11.76 -17.06 2.32
CA PHE A 204 -11.39 -15.99 3.23
C PHE A 204 -12.32 -14.79 3.08
N THR A 205 -12.26 -13.87 4.04
CA THR A 205 -12.87 -12.55 3.90
C THR A 205 -11.89 -11.45 4.32
N THR A 206 -11.99 -10.29 3.70
CA THR A 206 -11.46 -9.04 4.24
C THR A 206 -12.59 -8.05 4.59
N PHE A 207 -13.83 -8.53 4.63
CA PHE A 207 -14.99 -7.74 5.00
C PHE A 207 -14.96 -7.41 6.50
N LEU A 208 -15.24 -6.15 6.84
CA LEU A 208 -15.35 -5.73 8.24
C LEU A 208 -16.73 -6.08 8.79
N SER A 209 -16.78 -6.44 10.08
CA SER A 209 -18.03 -6.87 10.73
C SER A 209 -19.11 -5.78 10.82
N ASP A 210 -18.78 -4.51 10.61
CA ASP A 210 -19.76 -3.40 10.64
C ASP A 210 -20.52 -3.22 9.32
N GLY A 211 -20.10 -3.90 8.25
CA GLY A 211 -20.75 -3.89 6.94
C GLY A 211 -20.76 -2.54 6.23
N LYS A 212 -19.92 -1.59 6.65
CA LYS A 212 -19.91 -0.23 6.11
C LYS A 212 -18.74 0.00 5.17
N PRO A 213 -18.92 0.85 4.13
CA PRO A 213 -17.83 1.23 3.25
C PRO A 213 -16.88 2.22 3.96
N HIS A 214 -15.61 1.84 4.01
CA HIS A 214 -14.49 2.58 4.57
C HIS A 214 -13.27 2.42 3.67
N GLU A 215 -12.60 3.52 3.36
CA GLU A 215 -11.28 3.51 2.73
C GLU A 215 -10.25 3.13 3.81
N LEU A 216 -9.89 1.83 3.86
CA LEU A 216 -9.02 1.21 4.86
C LEU A 216 -8.16 0.14 4.21
N LEU A 217 -6.94 -0.06 4.71
CA LEU A 217 -6.24 -1.33 4.55
C LEU A 217 -6.89 -2.36 5.48
N ARG A 218 -7.20 -3.54 4.94
CA ARG A 218 -7.91 -4.60 5.67
C ARG A 218 -7.02 -5.81 5.82
N LEU A 219 -6.68 -6.19 7.04
CA LEU A 219 -5.86 -7.36 7.33
C LEU A 219 -6.69 -8.42 8.05
N ASN A 220 -6.86 -9.57 7.42
CA ASN A 220 -7.35 -10.77 8.07
C ASN A 220 -6.21 -11.44 8.84
N THR A 221 -6.27 -11.36 10.17
CA THR A 221 -5.25 -11.87 11.09
C THR A 221 -5.26 -13.39 11.27
N ALA A 222 -6.24 -14.10 10.71
CA ALA A 222 -6.26 -15.56 10.65
C ALA A 222 -5.49 -16.12 9.43
N ILE A 223 -5.23 -15.31 8.41
CA ILE A 223 -4.41 -15.71 7.26
C ILE A 223 -2.94 -15.70 7.67
N ALA A 224 -2.28 -16.85 7.58
CA ALA A 224 -0.88 -16.97 7.91
C ALA A 224 0.01 -16.16 6.94
N PRO A 225 1.07 -15.49 7.42
CA PRO A 225 2.01 -14.80 6.54
C PRO A 225 2.69 -15.77 5.55
N THR A 226 2.73 -15.41 4.28
CA THR A 226 3.50 -16.15 3.28
C THR A 226 5.00 -16.00 3.58
N PRO A 227 5.77 -17.10 3.70
CA PRO A 227 7.21 -17.03 3.93
C PRO A 227 7.93 -16.23 2.84
N TYR A 228 8.93 -15.44 3.22
CA TYR A 228 9.62 -14.47 2.36
C TYR A 228 9.92 -14.98 0.94
N GLY A 229 10.58 -16.13 0.80
CA GLY A 229 10.94 -16.70 -0.52
C GLY A 229 9.79 -17.23 -1.37
N ARG A 230 8.55 -17.22 -0.86
CA ARG A 230 7.33 -17.63 -1.57
C ARG A 230 6.36 -16.47 -1.80
N GLN A 231 6.70 -15.27 -1.34
CA GLN A 231 5.81 -14.12 -1.48
C GLN A 231 5.74 -13.71 -2.95
N ASN A 232 4.54 -13.42 -3.43
CA ASN A 232 4.33 -12.89 -4.78
C ASN A 232 4.07 -11.38 -4.70
N ARG A 233 4.80 -10.57 -5.49
CA ARG A 233 4.62 -9.10 -5.55
C ARG A 233 3.19 -8.71 -5.91
N LEU A 234 2.47 -9.54 -6.67
CA LEU A 234 1.09 -9.28 -7.08
C LEU A 234 0.05 -9.73 -6.03
N GLY A 235 0.48 -10.17 -4.84
CA GLY A 235 -0.41 -10.54 -3.74
C GLY A 235 -1.49 -11.53 -4.18
N LEU A 236 -2.76 -11.19 -3.91
CA LEU A 236 -3.91 -12.02 -4.25
C LEU A 236 -3.97 -12.35 -5.76
N LEU A 237 -3.62 -11.40 -6.63
CA LEU A 237 -3.62 -11.64 -8.09
C LEU A 237 -2.53 -12.64 -8.51
N GLY A 238 -1.47 -12.76 -7.72
CA GLY A 238 -0.39 -13.75 -7.87
C GLY A 238 -0.66 -15.07 -7.14
N GLY A 239 -1.85 -15.30 -6.60
CA GLY A 239 -2.21 -16.49 -5.83
C GLY A 239 -1.72 -16.48 -4.38
N ASP A 240 -1.26 -15.34 -3.87
CA ASP A 240 -0.72 -15.18 -2.53
C ASP A 240 -1.72 -14.44 -1.62
N LEU A 241 -2.51 -15.22 -0.86
CA LEU A 241 -3.57 -14.70 0.02
C LEU A 241 -3.07 -13.78 1.14
N ALA A 242 -1.78 -13.82 1.50
CA ALA A 242 -1.22 -12.96 2.53
C ALA A 242 -0.76 -11.60 1.99
N GLY A 243 -0.86 -11.37 0.68
CA GLY A 243 -0.55 -10.09 0.05
C GLY A 243 -1.78 -9.23 -0.17
N PHE A 244 -1.54 -8.00 -0.62
CA PHE A 244 -2.59 -7.03 -0.95
C PHE A 244 -3.70 -7.64 -1.83
N PRO A 245 -4.99 -7.36 -1.54
CA PRO A 245 -5.51 -6.40 -0.56
C PRO A 245 -5.73 -6.94 0.87
N ASN A 246 -5.17 -8.12 1.21
CA ASN A 246 -5.14 -8.61 2.60
C ASN A 246 -3.97 -7.98 3.36
N GLY A 247 -4.19 -6.78 3.88
CA GLY A 247 -3.14 -5.88 4.35
C GLY A 247 -2.29 -5.40 3.18
N ARG A 248 -1.07 -4.98 3.49
CA ARG A 248 -0.06 -4.63 2.49
C ARG A 248 1.32 -4.96 3.04
N ARG A 249 2.05 -5.82 2.36
CA ARG A 249 3.47 -6.07 2.62
C ARG A 249 4.29 -5.07 1.84
N VAL A 250 5.51 -4.79 2.29
CA VAL A 250 6.43 -3.88 1.58
C VAL A 250 6.73 -4.35 0.16
N ILE A 251 6.64 -5.66 -0.09
CA ILE A 251 6.90 -6.25 -1.41
C ILE A 251 5.74 -6.10 -2.38
N ASP A 252 4.52 -5.85 -1.87
CA ASP A 252 3.32 -5.88 -2.71
C ASP A 252 3.37 -4.69 -3.67
N ASP A 253 3.31 -5.01 -4.97
CA ASP A 253 3.29 -4.04 -6.06
C ASP A 253 1.90 -3.46 -6.22
N VAL A 254 1.57 -2.54 -5.30
CA VAL A 254 0.22 -1.98 -5.25
C VAL A 254 -0.11 -1.17 -6.49
N VAL A 255 0.88 -0.62 -7.21
CA VAL A 255 0.63 0.11 -8.46
C VAL A 255 0.17 -0.84 -9.55
N ASP A 256 0.90 -1.94 -9.78
CA ASP A 256 0.48 -2.96 -10.75
C ASP A 256 -0.84 -3.62 -10.34
N ILE A 257 -1.00 -3.99 -9.07
CA ILE A 257 -2.22 -4.65 -8.59
C ILE A 257 -3.43 -3.73 -8.78
N GLU A 258 -3.33 -2.46 -8.41
CA GLU A 258 -4.43 -1.51 -8.52
C GLU A 258 -4.69 -1.13 -9.98
N LEU A 259 -3.66 -1.01 -10.83
CA LEU A 259 -3.83 -0.78 -12.27
C LEU A 259 -4.61 -1.94 -12.92
N ARG A 260 -4.29 -3.19 -12.57
CA ARG A 260 -5.06 -4.38 -13.00
C ARG A 260 -6.47 -4.34 -12.42
N ALA A 261 -6.65 -3.99 -11.15
CA ALA A 261 -7.97 -3.86 -10.54
C ALA A 261 -8.87 -2.86 -11.28
N VAL A 262 -8.39 -1.63 -11.47
CA VAL A 262 -9.17 -0.58 -12.13
C VAL A 262 -9.45 -0.94 -13.59
N ALA A 263 -8.52 -1.60 -14.30
CA ALA A 263 -8.76 -2.10 -15.65
C ALA A 263 -9.69 -3.33 -15.71
N GLY A 264 -9.94 -4.03 -14.61
CA GLY A 264 -10.74 -5.27 -14.59
C GLY A 264 -9.93 -6.53 -14.92
N GLY A 265 -8.61 -6.49 -14.73
CA GLY A 265 -7.69 -7.62 -14.82
C GLY A 265 -7.65 -8.43 -13.52
N THR A 266 -8.81 -8.80 -12.97
CA THR A 266 -8.90 -9.50 -11.67
C THR A 266 -9.85 -10.69 -11.70
N PRO A 267 -9.74 -11.64 -10.76
CA PRO A 267 -10.71 -12.73 -10.63
C PRO A 267 -12.17 -12.28 -10.45
N PHE A 268 -12.42 -11.04 -9.99
CA PHE A 268 -13.76 -10.49 -9.79
C PHE A 268 -14.45 -10.04 -11.08
N THR A 269 -13.68 -9.92 -12.17
CA THR A 269 -14.14 -9.45 -13.48
C THR A 269 -13.70 -10.42 -14.58
N PRO A 270 -14.19 -11.68 -14.57
CA PRO A 270 -13.64 -12.76 -15.40
C PRO A 270 -13.63 -12.46 -16.90
N ALA A 271 -14.62 -11.73 -17.40
CA ALA A 271 -14.75 -11.37 -18.82
C ALA A 271 -13.60 -10.48 -19.32
N THR A 272 -13.01 -9.66 -18.44
CA THR A 272 -11.89 -8.77 -18.74
C THR A 272 -10.60 -9.22 -18.08
N ASN A 273 -10.59 -10.32 -17.33
CA ASN A 273 -9.39 -10.88 -16.69
C ASN A 273 -8.49 -11.63 -17.68
N VAL A 274 -8.17 -10.97 -18.78
CA VAL A 274 -7.34 -11.43 -19.89
C VAL A 274 -6.37 -10.32 -20.27
N ALA A 275 -5.36 -10.65 -21.08
CA ALA A 275 -4.45 -9.64 -21.59
C ALA A 275 -5.21 -8.61 -22.45
N PRO A 276 -4.89 -7.31 -22.36
CA PRO A 276 -3.79 -6.75 -21.56
C PRO A 276 -4.12 -6.46 -20.09
N ASN A 277 -5.40 -6.46 -19.70
CA ASN A 277 -5.86 -6.01 -18.37
C ASN A 277 -5.17 -6.72 -17.21
N ASN A 278 -4.98 -8.04 -17.30
CA ASN A 278 -4.38 -8.85 -16.25
C ASN A 278 -2.84 -8.85 -16.27
N THR A 279 -2.23 -8.18 -17.25
CA THR A 279 -0.77 -7.99 -17.38
C THR A 279 -0.36 -6.53 -17.28
N LEU A 280 -1.27 -5.63 -16.90
CA LEU A 280 -0.94 -4.21 -16.79
C LEU A 280 0.05 -3.97 -15.65
N GLY A 281 0.98 -3.06 -15.90
CA GLY A 281 1.87 -2.51 -14.89
C GLY A 281 2.37 -1.13 -15.24
N ASP A 282 3.09 -0.49 -14.32
CA ASP A 282 3.73 0.81 -14.54
C ASP A 282 5.16 0.69 -15.10
N GLY A 283 5.60 -0.55 -15.36
CA GLY A 283 6.93 -0.87 -15.84
C GLY A 283 7.99 -1.00 -14.76
N VAL A 284 7.62 -1.01 -13.48
CA VAL A 284 8.54 -1.15 -12.34
C VAL A 284 8.10 -2.30 -11.43
N ASP A 285 8.76 -3.46 -11.53
CA ASP A 285 8.38 -4.68 -10.81
C ASP A 285 9.13 -4.94 -9.49
N LYS A 286 10.04 -4.04 -9.10
CA LYS A 286 10.92 -4.24 -7.93
C LYS A 286 11.50 -2.94 -7.35
N PRO A 287 11.85 -2.96 -6.05
CA PRO A 287 12.63 -1.88 -5.45
C PRO A 287 14.06 -1.84 -5.99
N SER A 288 14.72 -0.68 -5.85
CA SER A 288 16.14 -0.55 -6.20
C SER A 288 17.08 -1.23 -5.21
N VAL A 289 16.66 -1.39 -3.96
CA VAL A 289 17.37 -2.18 -2.95
C VAL A 289 16.46 -3.32 -2.49
N PRO A 290 16.92 -4.59 -2.50
CA PRO A 290 16.11 -5.70 -2.02
C PRO A 290 15.62 -5.51 -0.59
N PHE A 291 14.39 -5.97 -0.33
CA PHE A 291 13.82 -6.02 1.02
C PHE A 291 14.57 -7.00 1.91
N LEU A 292 14.59 -6.73 3.22
CA LEU A 292 15.13 -7.65 4.20
C LEU A 292 14.14 -8.77 4.49
N ASP A 293 14.65 -9.96 4.80
CA ASP A 293 13.90 -11.12 5.27
C ASP A 293 13.54 -11.06 6.76
N ARG A 294 13.87 -9.95 7.42
CA ARG A 294 13.69 -9.70 8.84
C ARG A 294 13.23 -8.27 9.09
N PHE A 295 12.57 -8.04 10.22
CA PHE A 295 12.18 -6.71 10.69
C PHE A 295 13.38 -5.73 10.67
N PRO A 296 13.22 -4.51 10.11
CA PRO A 296 11.98 -3.84 9.70
C PRO A 296 11.55 -4.07 8.24
N TYR A 297 12.07 -5.11 7.58
CA TYR A 297 11.76 -5.57 6.22
C TYR A 297 12.16 -4.62 5.07
N LEU A 298 12.35 -3.32 5.31
CA LEU A 298 12.87 -2.39 4.32
C LEU A 298 14.39 -2.56 4.11
N GLY A 299 14.82 -2.40 2.85
CA GLY A 299 16.23 -2.54 2.45
C GLY A 299 17.18 -1.54 3.12
N THR A 300 18.47 -1.86 3.11
CA THR A 300 19.53 -0.97 3.60
C THR A 300 19.52 0.35 2.83
N PRO A 301 19.60 1.52 3.49
CA PRO A 301 19.55 2.82 2.83
C PRO A 301 20.72 3.02 1.87
N ILE A 302 20.46 3.76 0.79
CA ILE A 302 21.49 4.19 -0.16
C ILE A 302 22.49 5.08 0.57
N SER A 303 23.77 4.86 0.30
CA SER A 303 24.85 5.65 0.89
C SER A 303 24.82 7.09 0.37
N GLY A 304 25.03 8.07 1.26
CA GLY A 304 25.13 9.49 0.91
C GLY A 304 26.36 9.85 0.06
N ASN A 305 27.34 8.96 -0.07
CA ASN A 305 28.47 9.08 -0.99
C ASN A 305 28.59 7.81 -1.85
N PRO A 306 27.63 7.57 -2.76
CA PRO A 306 27.67 6.37 -3.58
C PRO A 306 28.87 6.45 -4.54
N PRO A 307 29.56 5.33 -4.83
CA PRO A 307 30.56 5.32 -5.88
C PRO A 307 29.93 5.78 -7.21
N PRO A 308 30.69 6.40 -8.13
CA PRO A 308 30.17 6.84 -9.41
C PRO A 308 29.46 5.69 -10.12
N GLN A 309 28.18 5.86 -10.41
CA GLN A 309 27.44 4.91 -11.24
C GLN A 309 27.98 5.05 -12.68
N PRO A 310 28.27 3.95 -13.38
CA PRO A 310 28.57 4.01 -14.81
C PRO A 310 27.44 4.75 -15.52
N ARG A 311 27.76 5.70 -16.41
CA ARG A 311 26.76 6.26 -17.31
C ARG A 311 26.41 5.15 -18.31
N THR A 312 25.24 4.55 -18.14
CA THR A 312 24.58 3.73 -19.16
C THR A 312 23.81 4.63 -20.10
#